data_AF-A0A831W7J6-F1
#
_entry.id   AF-A0A831W7J6-F1
#
_cell.length_a   1.000
_cell.length_b   1.000
_cell.length_c   1.000
_cell.angle_alpha   90.00
_cell.angle_beta   90.00
_cell.angle_gamma   90.00
#
_symmetry.space_group_name_H-M   'P 1'
#
loop_
_entity.id
_entity.type
_entity.pdbx_description
1 polymer ?
#
loop_
_entity_poly.entity_id
_entity_poly.type
_entity_poly.pdbx_seq_one_letter_code
_entity_poly.pdbx_strand_id
1 'polypeptide(L)' 'LYPMDERVREKGGKLRLMYEANPIGFIIEQAGGAASTGRERILEVEPGSLHQRVPVILGSKKEVEKVEEYHRR' A
#
# COMPACT_ATOMS: atom_id res chain seq x y z
N LEU A 1 -0.95 8.48 -4.54
CA LEU A 1 -0.95 8.04 -3.12
C LEU A 1 -2.38 7.86 -2.66
N TYR A 2 -2.71 6.77 -1.98
CA TYR A 2 -3.98 6.56 -1.27
C TYR A 2 -3.67 6.17 0.18
N PRO A 3 -3.18 7.13 1.00
CA PRO A 3 -2.73 6.85 2.36
C PRO A 3 -3.92 6.56 3.28
N MET A 4 -3.62 6.15 4.50
CA MET A 4 -4.64 6.12 5.56
C MET A 4 -5.04 7.56 5.92
N ASP A 5 -6.34 7.85 5.90
CA ASP A 5 -6.92 9.11 6.36
C ASP A 5 -8.18 8.86 7.22
N GLU A 6 -8.70 9.89 7.87
CA GLU A 6 -9.85 9.76 8.79
C GLU A 6 -11.11 9.21 8.11
N ARG A 7 -11.29 9.46 6.80
CA ARG A 7 -12.50 9.04 6.07
C ARG A 7 -12.51 7.55 5.77
N VAL A 8 -11.34 6.91 5.78
CA VAL A 8 -11.18 5.49 5.42
C VAL A 8 -10.65 4.64 6.57
N ARG A 9 -10.37 5.24 7.73
CA ARG A 9 -9.80 4.57 8.90
C ARG A 9 -10.63 3.35 9.33
N GLU A 10 -11.94 3.50 9.44
CA GLU A 10 -12.84 2.40 9.83
C GLU A 10 -12.90 1.27 8.80
N LYS A 11 -12.55 1.57 7.54
CA LYS A 11 -12.59 0.61 6.43
C LYS A 11 -11.24 -0.05 6.19
N GLY A 12 -10.18 0.37 6.89
CA GLY A 12 -8.81 -0.11 6.70
C GLY A 12 -8.09 0.46 5.46
N GLY A 13 -8.65 1.50 4.83
CA GLY A 13 -8.09 2.11 3.63
C GLY A 13 -9.08 2.26 2.49
N LYS A 14 -8.61 2.77 1.35
CA LYS A 14 -9.49 3.09 0.21
C LYS A 14 -9.57 1.97 -0.82
N LEU A 15 -8.42 1.42 -1.20
CA LEU A 15 -8.27 0.42 -2.27
C LEU A 15 -8.31 -1.00 -1.73
N ARG A 16 -8.65 -1.98 -2.55
CA ARG A 16 -8.76 -3.39 -2.19
C ARG A 16 -7.46 -4.12 -2.47
N LEU A 17 -7.08 -4.98 -1.53
CA LEU A 17 -5.83 -5.71 -1.58
C LEU A 17 -5.75 -6.60 -2.84
N MET A 18 -6.75 -7.46 -3.02
CA MET A 18 -6.66 -8.57 -3.98
C MET A 18 -6.63 -8.15 -5.45
N TYR A 19 -7.42 -7.15 -5.83
CA TYR A 19 -7.67 -6.82 -7.24
C TYR A 19 -7.41 -5.35 -7.59
N GLU A 20 -6.92 -4.54 -6.65
CA GLU A 20 -6.46 -3.17 -6.93
C GLU A 20 -4.99 -3.02 -6.51
N ALA A 21 -4.64 -3.30 -5.25
CA ALA A 21 -3.29 -3.07 -4.71
C ALA A 21 -2.26 -4.12 -5.14
N ASN A 22 -2.56 -5.42 -5.01
CA ASN A 22 -1.63 -6.50 -5.38
C ASN A 22 -1.24 -6.46 -6.86
N PRO A 23 -2.17 -6.32 -7.83
CA PRO A 23 -1.81 -6.29 -9.24
C PRO A 23 -0.88 -5.11 -9.59
N ILE A 24 -1.20 -3.91 -9.12
CA ILE A 24 -0.38 -2.73 -9.41
C ILE A 24 0.94 -2.75 -8.63
N GLY A 25 0.92 -3.26 -7.39
CA GLY A 25 2.12 -3.43 -6.57
C GLY A 25 3.13 -4.35 -7.24
N PHE A 26 2.67 -5.48 -7.78
CA PHE A 26 3.52 -6.39 -8.55
C PHE A 26 4.15 -5.70 -9.75
N ILE A 27 3.37 -5.00 -10.59
CA ILE A 27 3.88 -4.30 -11.77
C ILE A 27 4.95 -3.26 -11.37
N ILE A 28 4.69 -2.48 -10.32
CA ILE A 28 5.61 -1.42 -9.88
C ILE A 28 6.90 -1.99 -9.32
N GLU A 29 6.84 -3.05 -8.53
CA GLU A 29 8.06 -3.70 -8.02
C GLU A 29 8.88 -4.32 -9.15
N GLN A 30 8.23 -4.94 -10.15
CA GLN A 30 8.94 -5.44 -11.34
C GLN A 30 9.57 -4.31 -12.17
N ALA A 31 9.00 -3.11 -12.12
CA ALA A 31 9.58 -1.92 -12.74
C ALA A 31 10.70 -1.26 -11.89
N GLY A 32 11.11 -1.88 -10.78
CA GLY A 32 12.14 -1.34 -9.87
C GLY A 32 11.65 -0.26 -8.91
N GLY A 33 10.34 -0.02 -8.86
CA GLY A 33 9.70 0.83 -7.87
C GLY A 33 9.44 0.10 -6.55
N ALA A 34 8.62 0.70 -5.69
CA ALA A 34 8.15 0.09 -4.46
C ALA A 34 6.65 0.30 -4.28
N ALA A 35 6.02 -0.61 -3.54
CA ALA A 35 4.61 -0.55 -3.16
C ALA A 35 4.44 -0.95 -1.68
N SER A 36 3.86 -0.06 -0.90
CA SER A 36 3.77 -0.17 0.56
C SER A 36 2.40 0.28 1.08
N THR A 37 1.99 -0.25 2.22
CA THR A 37 0.89 0.28 3.05
C THR A 37 1.29 1.54 3.83
N GLY A 38 2.57 1.91 3.77
CA GLY A 38 3.22 2.90 4.64
C GLY A 38 3.91 2.27 5.85
N ARG A 39 3.64 0.98 6.13
CA ARG A 39 4.24 0.22 7.23
C ARG A 39 4.74 -1.17 6.83
N GLU A 40 4.23 -1.71 5.73
CA GLU A 40 4.48 -3.07 5.25
C GLU A 40 4.40 -3.10 3.72
N ARG A 41 5.16 -3.98 3.08
CA ARG A 41 5.15 -4.17 1.62
C ARG A 41 3.81 -4.72 1.15
N ILE A 42 3.23 -4.17 0.08
CA ILE A 42 1.89 -4.56 -0.39
C ILE A 42 1.79 -6.06 -0.67
N LEU A 43 2.81 -6.64 -1.32
CA LEU A 43 2.82 -8.05 -1.69
C LEU A 43 3.10 -9.02 -0.52
N GLU A 44 3.38 -8.49 0.68
CA GLU A 44 3.60 -9.30 1.89
C GLU A 44 2.38 -9.31 2.80
N VAL A 45 1.41 -8.41 2.58
CA VAL A 45 0.18 -8.35 3.38
C VAL A 45 -0.63 -9.64 3.18
N GLU A 46 -0.77 -10.43 4.24
CA GLU A 46 -1.66 -11.58 4.23
C GLU A 46 -3.14 -11.15 4.19
N PRO A 47 -3.93 -11.63 3.21
CA PRO A 47 -5.33 -11.23 3.08
C PRO A 47 -6.22 -11.93 4.13
N GLY A 48 -6.93 -11.15 4.94
CA GLY A 48 -7.95 -11.63 5.88
C GLY A 48 -9.37 -11.71 5.29
N SER A 49 -9.64 -11.08 4.14
CA SER A 49 -10.91 -11.21 3.41
C SER A 49 -10.80 -10.82 1.94
N LEU A 50 -11.72 -11.32 1.11
CA LEU A 50 -11.73 -11.04 -0.34
C LEU A 50 -11.82 -9.54 -0.68
N HIS A 51 -12.56 -8.78 0.13
CA HIS A 51 -12.79 -7.34 -0.08
C HIS A 51 -11.99 -6.46 0.90
N GLN A 52 -10.94 -7.01 1.53
CA GLN A 52 -10.06 -6.26 2.40
C GLN A 52 -9.53 -5.02 1.70
N ARG A 53 -9.62 -3.89 2.40
CA ARG A 53 -9.04 -2.63 1.94
C ARG A 53 -7.73 -2.36 2.64
N VAL A 54 -6.87 -1.60 1.97
CA VAL A 54 -5.53 -1.23 2.45
C VAL A 54 -5.21 0.22 2.04
N PRO A 55 -4.37 0.93 2.82
CA PRO A 55 -3.68 2.11 2.32
C PRO A 55 -2.64 1.71 1.27
N VAL A 56 -2.38 2.58 0.29
CA VAL A 56 -1.45 2.31 -0.81
C VAL A 56 -0.56 3.51 -1.07
N ILE A 57 0.74 3.29 -0.98
CA ILE A 57 1.84 4.20 -1.33
C ILE A 57 2.70 3.45 -2.35
N LEU A 58 2.78 3.95 -3.58
CA LEU A 58 3.50 3.27 -4.66
C LEU A 58 4.17 4.28 -5.58
N GLY A 59 5.28 3.87 -6.21
CA GLY A 59 6.02 4.69 -7.17
C GLY A 59 7.53 4.49 -7.09
N SER A 60 8.27 5.57 -7.29
CA SER A 60 9.73 5.59 -7.17
C SER A 60 10.15 5.08 -5.78
N LYS A 61 11.06 4.09 -5.75
CA LYS A 61 11.49 3.42 -4.53
C LYS A 61 11.92 4.40 -3.43
N LYS A 62 12.76 5.38 -3.76
CA LYS A 62 13.26 6.38 -2.80
C LYS A 62 12.15 7.24 -2.20
N GLU A 63 11.14 7.60 -2.99
CA GLU A 63 10.01 8.41 -2.51
C GLU A 63 9.10 7.59 -1.60
N VAL A 64 8.86 6.32 -1.93
CA VAL A 64 8.08 5.40 -1.10
C VAL A 64 8.78 5.17 0.24
N GLU A 65 10.08 4.85 0.23
CA GLU A 65 10.89 4.69 1.45
C GLU A 65 10.86 5.96 2.31
N LYS A 66 10.89 7.14 1.67
CA LYS A 66 10.81 8.42 2.39
C LYS A 66 9.48 8.60 3.11
N VAL A 67 8.37 8.21 2.48
CA VAL A 67 7.05 8.25 3.12
C VAL A 67 6.95 7.24 4.27
N GLU A 68 7.51 6.03 4.13
CA GLU A 68 7.55 5.04 5.21
C GLU A 68 8.33 5.54 6.43
N GLU A 69 9.39 6.33 6.25
CA GLU A 69 10.09 6.98 7.37
C GLU A 69 9.17 7.90 8.19
N TYR A 70 8.26 8.63 7.54
CA TYR A 70 7.31 9.50 8.25
C TYR A 70 6.29 8.70 9.07
N HIS A 71 5.99 7.46 8.71
CA HIS A 71 5.05 6.60 9.43
C HIS A 71 5.70 5.76 10.55
N ARG A 72 7.03 5.60 10.53
CA ARG A 72 7.80 4.91 11.57
C ARG A 72 8.11 5.76 12.81
N ARG A 73 8.05 7.08 12.66
CA ARG A 73 8.21 8.05 13.76
C ARG A 73 6.86 8.31 14.44
#